data_AF-A0A349YJL0-F1
#
_entry.id   AF-A0A349YJL0-F1
#
_cell.length_a   1.000
_cell.length_b   1.000
_cell.length_c   1.000
_cell.angle_alpha   90.00
_cell.angle_beta   90.00
_cell.angle_gamma   90.00
#
_symmetry.space_group_name_H-M   'P 1'
#
loop_
_entity.id
_entity.type
_entity.pdbx_description
1 polymer ?
#
loop_
_entity_poly.entity_id
_entity_poly.type
_entity_poly.pdbx_seq_one_letter_code
_entity_poly.pdbx_strand_id
1 'polypeptide(L)'
;MRIVELTKEAKENILENLLKRSPNSYGQYEETVKDILADVKENKDKAIFEYTKKFDKADINAKNIRVTEEEIEEAYTLVDDSLVEVIRKALVNIRDYHMKQKQYSWFDTTPQGTMLGQKVTPLEKVGVYVPGGKAVYPSSVLMNIVPAVVAGVDKIVMTTPPNAEGKVSPNTLVAAKEAGVQEIYKVGGAQAIAALAYGTESVPKVDKIVGPGNIFVALAKKAVYGHVSIDSIAGPSEILVIADETANPRFVAADLLSQAEHDEMASAILITTSEELAKKVS
;
A
#
# COMPACT_ATOMS: atom_id res chain seq x y z
N MET A 1 21.24 -14.79 14.07
CA MET A 1 20.63 -15.28 12.81
C MET A 1 20.78 -16.81 12.73
N ARG A 2 19.88 -17.55 12.06
CA ARG A 2 20.12 -18.99 11.79
C ARG A 2 20.97 -19.12 10.52
N ILE A 3 22.17 -19.67 10.64
CA ILE A 3 23.04 -19.96 9.49
C ILE A 3 22.79 -21.41 9.05
N VAL A 4 22.55 -21.63 7.76
CA VAL A 4 22.29 -22.96 7.19
C VAL A 4 23.14 -23.13 5.95
N GLU A 5 23.90 -24.22 5.89
CA GLU A 5 24.62 -24.61 4.67
C GLU A 5 23.63 -25.13 3.63
N LEU A 6 23.75 -24.65 2.39
CA LEU A 6 22.79 -24.91 1.33
C LEU A 6 23.04 -26.28 0.67
N THR A 7 22.68 -27.35 1.37
CA THR A 7 22.64 -28.71 0.82
C THR A 7 21.34 -28.94 0.02
N LYS A 8 21.27 -30.02 -0.77
CA LYS A 8 20.05 -30.36 -1.54
C LYS A 8 18.81 -30.52 -0.64
N GLU A 9 18.98 -31.18 0.50
CA GLU A 9 17.92 -31.40 1.49
C GLU A 9 17.57 -30.10 2.25
N ALA A 10 18.58 -29.29 2.62
CA ALA A 10 18.34 -27.99 3.25
C ALA A 10 17.54 -27.06 2.32
N LYS A 11 17.82 -27.09 1.01
CA LYS A 11 17.08 -26.32 0.00
C LYS A 11 15.60 -26.67 -0.02
N GLU A 12 15.26 -27.96 -0.02
CA GLU A 12 13.87 -28.43 -0.03
C GLU A 12 13.12 -27.98 1.24
N ASN A 13 13.74 -28.16 2.41
CA ASN A 13 13.17 -27.72 3.69
C ASN A 13 13.00 -26.19 3.81
N ILE A 14 13.98 -25.41 3.34
CA ILE A 14 13.88 -23.94 3.32
C ILE A 14 12.75 -23.52 2.39
N LEU A 15 12.67 -24.12 1.20
CA LEU A 15 11.63 -23.81 0.22
C LEU A 15 10.23 -24.11 0.76
N GLU A 16 10.03 -25.26 1.40
CA GLU A 16 8.74 -25.58 2.04
C GLU A 16 8.33 -24.56 3.10
N ASN A 17 9.28 -24.12 3.94
CA ASN A 17 9.00 -23.13 4.98
C ASN A 17 8.71 -21.73 4.41
N LEU A 18 9.41 -21.33 3.35
CA LEU A 18 9.12 -20.09 2.65
C LEU A 18 7.74 -20.13 1.99
N LEU A 19 7.36 -21.26 1.37
CA LEU A 19 6.05 -21.44 0.74
C LEU A 19 4.88 -21.41 1.74
N LYS A 20 5.10 -21.83 2.99
CA LYS A 20 4.09 -21.75 4.07
C LYS A 20 3.76 -20.32 4.51
N ARG A 21 4.55 -19.32 4.12
CA ARG A 21 4.28 -17.90 4.41
C ARG A 21 3.23 -17.28 3.48
N SER A 22 2.70 -18.08 2.55
CA SER A 22 1.60 -17.68 1.67
C SER A 22 0.30 -17.42 2.47
N PRO A 23 -0.47 -16.35 2.16
CA PRO A 23 -1.66 -15.92 2.91
C PRO A 23 -2.84 -16.91 3.02
N ASN A 24 -2.71 -18.14 2.51
CA ASN A 24 -3.81 -19.10 2.39
C ASN A 24 -4.15 -19.86 3.68
N SER A 25 -3.53 -19.56 4.83
CA SER A 25 -3.71 -20.32 6.09
C SER A 25 -4.47 -19.58 7.20
N TYR A 26 -5.21 -18.51 6.90
CA TYR A 26 -5.77 -17.59 7.90
C TYR A 26 -7.32 -17.58 7.98
N GLY A 27 -7.95 -18.75 8.06
CA GLY A 27 -9.42 -18.91 7.95
C GLY A 27 -10.26 -18.06 8.91
N GLN A 28 -9.84 -17.87 10.17
CA GLN A 28 -10.60 -17.07 11.16
C GLN A 28 -10.66 -15.57 10.79
N TYR A 29 -9.59 -15.04 10.18
CA TYR A 29 -9.55 -13.65 9.74
C TYR A 29 -10.45 -13.44 8.51
N GLU A 30 -10.59 -14.46 7.64
CA GLU A 30 -11.45 -14.38 6.47
C GLU A 30 -12.93 -14.22 6.84
N GLU A 31 -13.42 -14.94 7.85
CA GLU A 31 -14.81 -14.83 8.31
C GLU A 31 -15.10 -13.44 8.87
N THR A 32 -14.23 -12.93 9.75
CA THR A 32 -14.36 -11.57 10.30
C THR A 32 -14.38 -10.50 9.20
N VAL A 33 -13.52 -10.64 8.19
CA VAL A 33 -13.49 -9.70 7.06
C VAL A 33 -14.77 -9.79 6.24
N LYS A 34 -15.29 -10.99 5.97
CA LYS A 34 -16.54 -11.17 5.24
C LYS A 34 -17.71 -10.47 5.92
N ASP A 35 -17.81 -10.58 7.25
CA ASP A 35 -18.86 -9.93 8.02
C ASP A 35 -18.76 -8.40 7.92
N ILE A 36 -17.55 -7.84 8.08
CA ILE A 36 -17.30 -6.40 7.93
C ILE A 36 -17.69 -5.93 6.52
N LEU A 37 -17.29 -6.67 5.47
CA LEU A 37 -17.61 -6.31 4.09
C LEU A 37 -19.12 -6.35 3.83
N ALA A 38 -19.81 -7.37 4.34
CA ALA A 38 -21.25 -7.52 4.18
C ALA A 38 -22.01 -6.39 4.90
N ASP A 39 -21.59 -6.08 6.12
CA ASP A 39 -22.17 -5.00 6.93
C ASP A 39 -21.98 -3.63 6.26
N VAL A 40 -20.78 -3.30 5.76
CA VAL A 40 -20.57 -2.04 5.04
C VAL A 40 -21.36 -1.98 3.73
N LYS A 41 -21.56 -3.11 3.05
CA LYS A 41 -22.37 -3.16 1.82
C LYS A 41 -23.85 -2.86 2.10
N GLU A 42 -24.38 -3.31 3.22
CA GLU A 42 -25.78 -3.10 3.62
C GLU A 42 -26.00 -1.75 4.31
N ASN A 43 -25.14 -1.41 5.28
CA ASN A 43 -25.32 -0.29 6.22
C ASN A 43 -24.43 0.94 5.92
N LYS A 44 -23.51 0.85 4.94
CA LYS A 44 -22.75 1.98 4.37
C LYS A 44 -22.08 2.87 5.42
N ASP A 45 -22.35 4.19 5.42
CA ASP A 45 -21.71 5.18 6.31
C ASP A 45 -21.83 4.78 7.78
N LYS A 46 -22.99 4.23 8.18
CA LYS A 46 -23.23 3.79 9.56
C LYS A 46 -22.20 2.74 9.99
N ALA A 47 -22.00 1.72 9.16
CA ALA A 47 -21.05 0.65 9.44
C ALA A 47 -19.60 1.17 9.53
N ILE A 48 -19.16 2.01 8.58
CA ILE A 48 -17.79 2.51 8.59
C ILE A 48 -17.53 3.42 9.82
N PHE A 49 -18.50 4.19 10.28
CA PHE A 49 -18.38 4.99 11.50
C PHE A 49 -18.29 4.11 12.75
N GLU A 50 -19.12 3.07 12.85
CA GLU A 50 -19.08 2.11 13.96
C GLU A 50 -17.74 1.36 14.02
N TYR A 51 -17.21 0.89 12.89
CA TYR A 51 -15.91 0.22 12.85
C TYR A 51 -14.75 1.16 13.13
N THR A 52 -14.79 2.41 12.65
CA THR A 52 -13.76 3.42 12.95
C THR A 52 -13.73 3.72 14.46
N LYS A 53 -14.90 3.88 15.08
CA LYS A 53 -15.00 4.03 16.54
C LYS A 53 -14.50 2.80 17.30
N LYS A 54 -14.80 1.60 16.80
CA LYS A 54 -14.40 0.34 17.43
C LYS A 54 -12.89 0.10 17.36
N PHE A 55 -12.28 0.29 16.20
CA PHE A 55 -10.89 -0.08 15.94
C PHE A 55 -9.91 1.08 16.12
N ASP A 56 -10.23 2.26 15.58
CA ASP A 56 -9.37 3.45 15.61
C ASP A 56 -9.65 4.35 16.82
N LYS A 57 -10.72 4.07 17.58
CA LYS A 57 -11.17 4.84 18.75
C LYS A 57 -11.55 6.29 18.45
N ALA A 58 -11.79 6.60 17.18
CA ALA A 58 -12.13 7.92 16.70
C ALA A 58 -13.64 8.08 16.47
N ASP A 59 -14.20 9.23 16.84
CA ASP A 59 -15.61 9.56 16.60
C ASP A 59 -15.77 10.28 15.26
N ILE A 60 -15.95 9.48 14.19
CA ILE A 60 -16.13 9.96 12.82
C ILE A 60 -17.60 9.87 12.40
N ASN A 61 -18.05 10.86 11.63
CA ASN A 61 -19.38 10.95 11.04
C ASN A 61 -19.31 11.68 9.68
N ALA A 62 -20.47 11.83 9.02
CA ALA A 62 -20.56 12.44 7.69
C ALA A 62 -19.98 13.87 7.60
N LYS A 63 -19.89 14.61 8.72
CA LYS A 63 -19.36 15.98 8.73
C LYS A 63 -17.83 16.05 8.83
N ASN A 64 -17.16 15.01 9.33
CA ASN A 64 -15.72 15.06 9.62
C ASN A 64 -14.91 13.91 9.00
N ILE A 65 -15.57 12.95 8.32
CA ILE A 65 -14.90 11.83 7.66
C ILE A 65 -13.96 12.28 6.54
N ARG A 66 -14.34 13.30 5.78
CA ARG A 66 -13.49 13.87 4.73
C ARG A 66 -12.52 14.86 5.36
N VAL A 67 -11.24 14.73 5.03
CA VAL A 67 -10.21 15.70 5.42
C VAL A 67 -10.50 17.03 4.71
N THR A 68 -10.47 18.13 5.45
CA THR A 68 -10.72 19.47 4.90
C THR A 68 -9.42 20.13 4.41
N GLU A 69 -9.53 21.21 3.62
CA GLU A 69 -8.34 21.96 3.19
C GLU A 69 -7.67 22.63 4.39
N GLU A 70 -8.43 23.08 5.39
CA GLU A 70 -7.89 23.67 6.62
C GLU A 70 -7.02 22.66 7.41
N GLU A 71 -7.40 21.38 7.44
CA GLU A 71 -6.57 20.33 8.06
C GLU A 71 -5.27 20.09 7.28
N ILE A 72 -5.30 20.26 5.96
CA ILE A 72 -4.11 20.16 5.10
C ILE A 72 -3.21 21.38 5.33
N GLU A 73 -3.77 22.58 5.39
CA GLU A 73 -3.03 23.81 5.70
C GLU A 73 -2.40 23.76 7.10
N GLU A 74 -3.15 23.30 8.12
CA GLU A 74 -2.62 23.04 9.47
C GLU A 74 -1.45 22.06 9.38
N ALA A 75 -1.56 20.99 8.60
CA ALA A 75 -0.49 20.01 8.44
C ALA A 75 0.80 20.62 7.89
N TYR A 76 0.73 21.54 6.91
CA TYR A 76 1.92 22.23 6.41
C TYR A 76 2.63 23.06 7.49
N THR A 77 1.91 23.59 8.47
CA THR A 77 2.53 24.34 9.58
C THR A 77 3.22 23.45 10.62
N LEU A 78 2.88 22.16 10.64
CA LEU A 78 3.37 21.18 11.61
C LEU A 78 4.53 20.31 11.06
N VAL A 79 4.70 20.27 9.73
CA VAL A 79 5.74 19.48 9.08
C VAL A 79 6.98 20.35 8.87
N ASP A 80 8.15 19.78 9.16
CA ASP A 80 9.43 20.45 8.95
C ASP A 80 9.67 20.71 7.44
N ASP A 81 10.07 21.94 7.10
CA ASP A 81 10.31 22.35 5.71
C ASP A 81 11.31 21.44 4.98
N SER A 82 12.34 20.93 5.68
CA SER A 82 13.31 20.00 5.10
C SER A 82 12.67 18.66 4.71
N LEU A 83 11.66 18.19 5.45
CA LEU A 83 10.90 17.00 5.09
C LEU A 83 10.03 17.26 3.86
N VAL A 84 9.42 18.45 3.75
CA VAL A 84 8.65 18.84 2.55
C VAL A 84 9.55 18.86 1.31
N GLU A 85 10.77 19.39 1.42
CA GLU A 85 11.75 19.36 0.32
C GLU A 85 12.14 17.93 -0.07
N VAL A 86 12.35 17.04 0.90
CA VAL A 86 12.62 15.62 0.65
C VAL A 86 11.44 14.93 -0.06
N ILE A 87 10.21 15.21 0.36
CA ILE A 87 8.98 14.71 -0.28
C ILE A 87 8.92 15.16 -1.74
N ARG A 88 9.13 16.45 -2.02
CA ARG A 88 9.13 17.01 -3.38
C ARG A 88 10.20 16.39 -4.26
N LYS A 89 11.41 16.19 -3.72
CA LYS A 89 12.50 15.52 -4.43
C LYS A 89 12.15 14.06 -4.76
N ALA A 90 11.59 13.32 -3.80
CA ALA A 90 11.13 11.95 -4.03
C ALA A 90 10.03 11.91 -5.09
N LEU A 91 9.08 12.85 -5.07
CA LEU A 91 8.01 12.97 -6.04
C LEU A 91 8.54 13.11 -7.46
N VAL A 92 9.52 13.99 -7.69
CA VAL A 92 10.16 14.16 -9.02
C VAL A 92 10.75 12.84 -9.49
N ASN A 93 11.55 12.16 -8.67
CA ASN A 93 12.18 10.89 -9.04
C ASN A 93 11.15 9.80 -9.37
N ILE A 94 10.10 9.67 -8.54
CA ILE A 94 9.03 8.67 -8.75
C ILE A 94 8.27 8.99 -10.04
N ARG A 95 7.94 10.27 -10.27
CA ARG A 95 7.23 10.72 -11.46
C ARG A 95 8.03 10.45 -12.72
N ASP A 96 9.31 10.83 -12.74
CA ASP A 96 10.20 10.66 -13.88
C ASP A 96 10.38 9.19 -14.25
N TYR A 97 10.42 8.30 -13.25
CA TYR A 97 10.46 6.87 -13.50
C TYR A 97 9.17 6.35 -14.13
N HIS A 98 8.01 6.68 -13.55
CA HIS A 98 6.71 6.20 -14.05
C HIS A 98 6.34 6.81 -15.41
N MET A 99 6.79 8.03 -15.71
CA MET A 99 6.60 8.64 -17.03
C MET A 99 7.25 7.82 -18.15
N LYS A 100 8.39 7.16 -17.89
CA LYS A 100 9.04 6.26 -18.85
C LYS A 100 8.24 4.98 -19.14
N GLN A 101 7.36 4.60 -18.23
CA GLN A 101 6.52 3.40 -18.33
C GLN A 101 5.14 3.68 -18.96
N LYS A 102 4.84 4.94 -19.29
CA LYS A 102 3.55 5.33 -19.85
C LYS A 102 3.31 4.62 -21.18
N GLN A 103 2.22 3.87 -21.24
CA GLN A 103 1.78 3.19 -22.46
C GLN A 103 1.02 4.16 -23.36
N TYR A 104 1.31 4.11 -24.66
CA TYR A 104 0.66 4.92 -25.68
C TYR A 104 -0.33 4.09 -26.48
N SER A 105 -1.43 4.72 -26.87
CA SER A 105 -2.34 4.12 -27.84
C SER A 105 -1.64 3.98 -29.18
N TRP A 106 -1.94 2.92 -29.93
CA TRP A 106 -1.45 2.73 -31.28
C TRP A 106 -2.59 2.29 -32.20
N PHE A 107 -2.51 2.71 -33.45
CA PHE A 107 -3.46 2.35 -34.51
C PHE A 107 -2.65 2.13 -35.78
N ASP A 108 -2.99 1.08 -36.51
CA ASP A 108 -2.35 0.69 -37.75
C ASP A 108 -3.42 0.38 -38.81
N THR A 109 -3.12 0.67 -40.06
CA THR A 109 -4.03 0.50 -41.18
C THR A 109 -3.41 -0.40 -42.23
N THR A 110 -4.12 -1.44 -42.64
CA THR A 110 -3.67 -2.33 -43.71
C THR A 110 -3.91 -1.68 -45.08
N PRO A 111 -3.14 -2.06 -46.12
CA PRO A 111 -3.37 -1.60 -47.49
C PRO A 111 -4.77 -1.89 -48.04
N GLN A 112 -5.48 -2.87 -47.47
CA GLN A 112 -6.86 -3.22 -47.82
C GLN A 112 -7.91 -2.33 -47.13
N GLY A 113 -7.49 -1.35 -46.33
CA GLY A 113 -8.37 -0.40 -45.64
C GLY A 113 -8.83 -0.82 -44.24
N THR A 114 -8.34 -1.94 -43.70
CA THR A 114 -8.68 -2.38 -42.33
C THR A 114 -7.86 -1.59 -41.31
N MET A 115 -8.49 -1.08 -40.25
CA MET A 115 -7.80 -0.46 -39.12
C MET A 115 -7.79 -1.39 -37.90
N LEU A 116 -6.63 -1.59 -37.30
CA LEU A 116 -6.43 -2.29 -36.03
C LEU A 116 -5.71 -1.38 -35.05
N GLY A 117 -5.91 -1.58 -33.75
CA GLY A 117 -5.24 -0.75 -32.77
C GLY A 117 -5.54 -1.13 -31.33
N GLN A 118 -4.80 -0.52 -30.42
CA GLN A 118 -5.03 -0.57 -29.00
C GLN A 118 -5.17 0.85 -28.47
N LYS A 119 -6.33 1.14 -27.88
CA LYS A 119 -6.53 2.37 -27.13
C LYS A 119 -6.20 2.13 -25.65
N VAL A 120 -5.28 2.91 -25.11
CA VAL A 120 -4.92 2.92 -23.69
C VAL A 120 -5.53 4.17 -23.07
N THR A 121 -6.38 3.97 -22.06
CA THR A 121 -7.03 5.06 -21.31
C THR A 121 -6.84 4.86 -19.81
N PRO A 122 -6.68 5.93 -19.02
CA PRO A 122 -6.66 5.83 -17.57
C PRO A 122 -8.01 5.34 -17.02
N LEU A 123 -7.99 4.86 -15.79
CA LEU A 123 -9.20 4.66 -15.00
C LEU A 123 -9.79 6.02 -14.62
N GLU A 124 -11.11 6.09 -14.46
CA GLU A 124 -11.78 7.31 -14.03
C GLU A 124 -11.48 7.58 -12.55
N LYS A 125 -11.57 6.53 -11.71
CA LYS A 125 -11.38 6.68 -10.26
C LYS A 125 -10.60 5.54 -9.64
N VAL A 126 -9.60 5.88 -8.83
CA VAL A 126 -8.82 4.90 -8.06
C VAL A 126 -8.86 5.20 -6.56
N GLY A 127 -8.98 4.14 -5.77
CA GLY A 127 -8.87 4.17 -4.31
C GLY A 127 -7.45 3.82 -3.88
N VAL A 128 -6.84 4.65 -3.06
CA VAL A 128 -5.51 4.44 -2.49
C VAL A 128 -5.65 4.24 -0.99
N TYR A 129 -5.43 3.02 -0.53
CA TYR A 129 -5.36 2.72 0.90
C TYR A 129 -3.95 3.02 1.42
N VAL A 130 -3.87 3.85 2.46
CA VAL A 130 -2.62 4.17 3.14
C VAL A 130 -2.71 3.69 4.59
N PRO A 131 -1.80 2.81 5.04
CA PRO A 131 -1.72 2.44 6.44
C PRO A 131 -1.49 3.64 7.35
N GLY A 132 -2.09 3.60 8.54
CA GLY A 132 -1.83 4.57 9.61
C GLY A 132 -1.79 3.89 10.98
N GLY A 133 -1.73 4.69 12.05
CA GLY A 133 -1.60 4.20 13.42
C GLY A 133 -0.13 4.16 13.87
N LYS A 134 0.42 2.96 14.11
CA LYS A 134 1.78 2.78 14.66
C LYS A 134 2.90 3.25 13.71
N ALA A 135 2.63 3.25 12.41
CA ALA A 135 3.61 3.65 11.41
C ALA A 135 3.00 4.62 10.41
N VAL A 136 3.75 5.67 10.10
CA VAL A 136 3.36 6.77 9.22
C VAL A 136 4.34 6.78 8.05
N TYR A 137 3.84 6.49 6.85
CA TYR A 137 4.69 6.31 5.67
C TYR A 137 4.30 7.27 4.53
N PRO A 138 4.86 8.50 4.51
CA PRO A 138 4.75 9.40 3.37
C PRO A 138 5.19 8.74 2.05
N SER A 139 6.20 7.86 2.11
CA SER A 139 6.67 7.08 0.97
C SER A 139 5.56 6.24 0.32
N SER A 140 4.74 5.54 1.11
CA SER A 140 3.63 4.73 0.60
C SER A 140 2.56 5.59 -0.07
N VAL A 141 2.34 6.82 0.42
CA VAL A 141 1.44 7.79 -0.23
C VAL A 141 1.96 8.12 -1.64
N LEU A 142 3.23 8.52 -1.74
CA LEU A 142 3.85 8.89 -3.02
C LEU A 142 3.84 7.72 -4.01
N MET A 143 4.22 6.52 -3.56
CA MET A 143 4.33 5.34 -4.41
C MET A 143 2.98 4.87 -4.98
N ASN A 144 1.86 5.14 -4.30
CA ASN A 144 0.55 4.76 -4.80
C ASN A 144 -0.13 5.85 -5.63
N ILE A 145 0.04 7.13 -5.27
CA ILE A 145 -0.67 8.24 -5.91
C ILE A 145 0.04 8.69 -7.21
N VAL A 146 1.37 8.83 -7.20
CA VAL A 146 2.12 9.36 -8.35
C VAL A 146 1.90 8.54 -9.63
N PRO A 147 1.87 7.19 -9.60
CA PRO A 147 1.58 6.40 -10.81
C PRO A 147 0.17 6.67 -11.37
N ALA A 148 -0.83 6.88 -10.52
CA ALA A 148 -2.19 7.21 -10.94
C ALA A 148 -2.25 8.59 -11.60
N VAL A 149 -1.53 9.58 -11.06
CA VAL A 149 -1.39 10.91 -11.67
C VAL A 149 -0.70 10.82 -13.03
N VAL A 150 0.38 10.04 -13.15
CA VAL A 150 1.11 9.85 -14.43
C VAL A 150 0.24 9.16 -15.49
N ALA A 151 -0.55 8.18 -15.07
CA ALA A 151 -1.52 7.51 -15.94
C ALA A 151 -2.61 8.49 -16.44
N GLY A 152 -2.93 9.51 -15.65
CA GLY A 152 -3.96 10.50 -15.96
C GLY A 152 -5.31 10.14 -15.36
N VAL A 153 -5.34 9.50 -14.20
CA VAL A 153 -6.59 9.19 -13.48
C VAL A 153 -7.27 10.48 -13.04
N ASP A 154 -8.56 10.63 -13.34
CA ASP A 154 -9.31 11.87 -13.09
C ASP A 154 -9.53 12.10 -11.59
N LYS A 155 -9.80 11.03 -10.83
CA LYS A 155 -10.10 11.12 -9.39
C LYS A 155 -9.36 10.07 -8.55
N ILE A 156 -8.47 10.52 -7.68
CA ILE A 156 -7.73 9.70 -6.72
C ILE A 156 -8.33 9.94 -5.34
N VAL A 157 -8.84 8.86 -4.75
CA VAL A 157 -9.48 8.86 -3.43
C VAL A 157 -8.58 8.10 -2.47
N MET A 158 -8.08 8.77 -1.44
CA MET A 158 -7.25 8.15 -0.42
C MET A 158 -8.06 7.82 0.82
N THR A 159 -7.82 6.65 1.40
CA THR A 159 -8.32 6.27 2.73
C THR A 159 -7.16 6.00 3.67
N THR A 160 -7.26 6.50 4.89
CA THR A 160 -6.27 6.28 5.96
C THR A 160 -6.98 6.30 7.31
N PRO A 161 -6.64 5.41 8.25
CA PRO A 161 -7.20 5.48 9.60
C PRO A 161 -6.75 6.77 10.30
N PRO A 162 -7.65 7.44 11.05
CA PRO A 162 -7.28 8.52 11.94
C PRO A 162 -6.67 7.98 13.25
N ASN A 163 -6.09 8.88 14.06
CA ASN A 163 -5.79 8.60 15.45
C ASN A 163 -7.06 8.69 16.32
N ALA A 164 -6.95 8.41 17.64
CA ALA A 164 -8.07 8.43 18.57
C ALA A 164 -8.77 9.81 18.64
N GLU A 165 -8.05 10.90 18.36
CA GLU A 165 -8.57 12.26 18.30
C GLU A 165 -9.28 12.58 16.96
N GLY A 166 -9.32 11.64 16.01
CA GLY A 166 -9.93 11.84 14.70
C GLY A 166 -9.06 12.62 13.71
N LYS A 167 -7.75 12.78 13.97
CA LYS A 167 -6.79 13.45 13.09
C LYS A 167 -5.96 12.45 12.28
N VAL A 168 -5.52 12.88 11.10
CA VAL A 168 -4.56 12.16 10.26
C VAL A 168 -3.16 12.75 10.49
N SER A 169 -2.12 11.95 10.34
CA SER A 169 -0.74 12.45 10.46
C SER A 169 -0.46 13.61 9.50
N PRO A 170 0.12 14.72 9.97
CA PRO A 170 0.50 15.85 9.12
C PRO A 170 1.41 15.43 7.96
N ASN A 171 2.39 14.55 8.22
CA ASN A 171 3.31 14.04 7.20
C ASN A 171 2.57 13.32 6.06
N THR A 172 1.53 12.56 6.41
CA THR A 172 0.68 11.85 5.44
C THR A 172 -0.15 12.83 4.61
N LEU A 173 -0.73 13.86 5.25
CA LEU A 173 -1.54 14.86 4.57
C LEU A 173 -0.72 15.71 3.59
N VAL A 174 0.44 16.19 4.02
CA VAL A 174 1.37 16.94 3.17
C VAL A 174 1.81 16.09 1.98
N ALA A 175 2.23 14.84 2.22
CA ALA A 175 2.62 13.94 1.13
C ALA A 175 1.47 13.67 0.14
N ALA A 176 0.24 13.51 0.64
CA ALA A 176 -0.92 13.25 -0.20
C ALA A 176 -1.27 14.47 -1.07
N LYS A 177 -1.21 15.67 -0.49
CA LYS A 177 -1.42 16.93 -1.21
C LYS A 177 -0.35 17.15 -2.27
N GLU A 178 0.92 17.03 -1.92
CA GLU A 178 2.05 17.15 -2.86
C GLU A 178 1.93 16.12 -4.00
N ALA A 179 1.52 14.88 -3.69
CA ALA A 179 1.34 13.83 -4.69
C ALA A 179 0.16 14.02 -5.64
N GLY A 180 -0.79 14.92 -5.34
CA GLY A 180 -1.93 15.23 -6.20
C GLY A 180 -3.20 14.42 -5.93
N VAL A 181 -3.44 14.04 -4.67
CA VAL A 181 -4.74 13.46 -4.25
C VAL A 181 -5.87 14.48 -4.34
N GLN A 182 -7.08 14.04 -4.67
CA GLN A 182 -8.28 14.89 -4.73
C GLN A 182 -9.13 14.80 -3.45
N GLU A 183 -9.25 13.61 -2.86
CA GLU A 183 -10.08 13.39 -1.67
C GLU A 183 -9.38 12.45 -0.70
N ILE A 184 -9.40 12.79 0.59
CA ILE A 184 -8.86 11.95 1.67
C ILE A 184 -9.97 11.68 2.68
N TYR A 185 -10.14 10.41 3.05
CA TYR A 185 -11.15 9.95 4.00
C TYR A 185 -10.52 9.24 5.20
N LYS A 186 -10.98 9.61 6.40
CA LYS A 186 -10.51 9.15 7.70
C LYS A 186 -11.12 7.81 8.08
N VAL A 187 -10.76 6.77 7.33
CA VAL A 187 -11.24 5.40 7.53
C VAL A 187 -10.12 4.42 7.15
N GLY A 188 -9.90 3.39 7.99
CA GLY A 188 -8.89 2.35 7.78
C GLY A 188 -9.45 0.95 7.63
N GLY A 189 -8.57 -0.06 7.60
CA GLY A 189 -8.94 -1.47 7.73
C GLY A 189 -9.80 -2.04 6.60
N ALA A 190 -10.47 -3.16 6.89
CA ALA A 190 -11.36 -3.83 5.95
C ALA A 190 -12.57 -2.97 5.57
N GLN A 191 -13.05 -2.14 6.50
CA GLN A 191 -14.17 -1.23 6.28
C GLN A 191 -13.84 -0.12 5.26
N ALA A 192 -12.60 0.37 5.21
CA ALA A 192 -12.17 1.30 4.17
C ALA A 192 -12.16 0.66 2.77
N ILE A 193 -11.69 -0.58 2.69
CA ILE A 193 -11.68 -1.35 1.43
C ILE A 193 -13.11 -1.62 0.96
N ALA A 194 -14.02 -1.96 1.87
CA ALA A 194 -15.44 -2.12 1.58
C ALA A 194 -16.06 -0.82 1.05
N ALA A 195 -15.78 0.31 1.71
CA ALA A 195 -16.29 1.62 1.33
C ALA A 195 -15.84 2.02 -0.08
N LEU A 196 -14.56 1.80 -0.41
CA LEU A 196 -14.03 2.05 -1.75
C LEU A 196 -14.63 1.10 -2.81
N ALA A 197 -14.86 -0.17 -2.45
CA ALA A 197 -15.37 -1.18 -3.37
C ALA A 197 -16.87 -1.03 -3.68
N TYR A 198 -17.68 -0.72 -2.66
CA TYR A 198 -19.14 -0.67 -2.77
C TYR A 198 -19.69 0.75 -2.88
N GLY A 199 -18.95 1.73 -2.37
CA GLY A 199 -19.43 3.10 -2.18
C GLY A 199 -20.34 3.23 -0.96
N THR A 200 -20.27 4.37 -0.30
CA THR A 200 -21.18 4.80 0.76
C THR A 200 -21.75 6.17 0.43
N GLU A 201 -22.53 6.76 1.34
CA GLU A 201 -23.01 8.14 1.20
C GLU A 201 -21.85 9.14 1.19
N SER A 202 -20.81 8.89 2.00
CA SER A 202 -19.64 9.77 2.10
C SER A 202 -18.48 9.36 1.18
N VAL A 203 -18.18 8.07 1.05
CA VAL A 203 -17.01 7.56 0.31
C VAL A 203 -17.45 7.05 -1.06
N PRO A 204 -16.93 7.61 -2.17
CA PRO A 204 -17.33 7.18 -3.50
C PRO A 204 -16.78 5.80 -3.83
N LYS A 205 -17.57 5.01 -4.58
CA LYS A 205 -17.09 3.79 -5.22
C LYS A 205 -16.00 4.12 -6.25
N VAL A 206 -14.94 3.31 -6.28
CA VAL A 206 -13.79 3.42 -7.21
C VAL A 206 -13.70 2.22 -8.17
N ASP A 207 -12.89 2.34 -9.22
CA ASP A 207 -12.70 1.28 -10.24
C ASP A 207 -11.57 0.30 -9.87
N LYS A 208 -10.57 0.79 -9.15
CA LYS A 208 -9.43 0.00 -8.66
C LYS A 208 -8.98 0.47 -7.29
N ILE A 209 -8.67 -0.48 -6.41
CA ILE A 209 -8.08 -0.22 -5.09
C ILE A 209 -6.61 -0.66 -5.11
N VAL A 210 -5.74 0.23 -4.66
CA VAL A 210 -4.31 -0.03 -4.52
C VAL A 210 -3.84 0.30 -3.11
N GLY A 211 -2.67 -0.22 -2.75
CA GLY A 211 -2.01 0.11 -1.50
C GLY A 211 -1.84 -1.09 -0.56
N PRO A 212 -0.72 -1.16 0.16
CA PRO A 212 -0.44 -2.22 1.10
C PRO A 212 -1.27 -2.04 2.38
N GLY A 213 -1.46 -3.11 3.14
CA GLY A 213 -2.08 -3.05 4.45
C GLY A 213 -1.85 -4.33 5.22
N ASN A 214 -2.38 -4.37 6.45
CA ASN A 214 -2.32 -5.57 7.27
C ASN A 214 -3.17 -6.72 6.68
N ILE A 215 -3.16 -7.87 7.35
CA ILE A 215 -3.90 -9.06 6.91
C ILE A 215 -5.40 -8.79 6.64
N PHE A 216 -6.06 -7.95 7.44
CA PHE A 216 -7.47 -7.62 7.23
C PHE A 216 -7.69 -6.85 5.92
N VAL A 217 -6.81 -5.91 5.60
CA VAL A 217 -6.83 -5.17 4.32
C VAL A 217 -6.55 -6.09 3.15
N ALA A 218 -5.55 -6.97 3.28
CA ALA A 218 -5.19 -7.94 2.24
C ALA A 218 -6.35 -8.91 1.93
N LEU A 219 -6.99 -9.46 2.97
CA LEU A 219 -8.15 -10.34 2.84
C LEU A 219 -9.39 -9.59 2.34
N ALA A 220 -9.58 -8.32 2.74
CA ALA A 220 -10.66 -7.50 2.22
C ALA A 220 -10.49 -7.26 0.71
N LYS A 221 -9.29 -6.89 0.27
CA LYS A 221 -8.95 -6.73 -1.16
C LYS A 221 -9.20 -8.02 -1.94
N LYS A 222 -8.77 -9.17 -1.42
CA LYS A 222 -9.04 -10.49 -2.00
C LYS A 222 -10.54 -10.74 -2.16
N ALA A 223 -11.34 -10.41 -1.15
CA ALA A 223 -12.78 -10.68 -1.14
C ALA A 223 -13.59 -9.72 -2.04
N VAL A 224 -13.15 -8.47 -2.21
CA VAL A 224 -13.80 -7.51 -3.13
C VAL A 224 -13.32 -7.62 -4.57
N TYR A 225 -12.27 -8.39 -4.83
CA TYR A 225 -11.76 -8.63 -6.18
C TYR A 225 -12.86 -9.25 -7.06
N GLY A 226 -13.08 -8.65 -8.23
CA GLY A 226 -14.18 -8.98 -9.13
C GLY A 226 -15.38 -8.02 -9.02
N HIS A 227 -15.58 -7.36 -7.88
CA HIS A 227 -16.45 -6.19 -7.77
C HIS A 227 -15.69 -4.88 -8.07
N VAL A 228 -14.42 -4.85 -7.69
CA VAL A 228 -13.45 -3.79 -7.96
C VAL A 228 -12.11 -4.44 -8.32
N SER A 229 -11.30 -3.79 -9.15
CA SER A 229 -9.95 -4.28 -9.43
C SER A 229 -9.04 -4.04 -8.23
N ILE A 230 -8.02 -4.88 -8.04
CA ILE A 230 -6.95 -4.65 -7.06
C ILE A 230 -5.58 -4.70 -7.75
N ASP A 231 -4.56 -4.13 -7.12
CA ASP A 231 -3.15 -4.28 -7.49
C ASP A 231 -2.64 -5.71 -7.18
N SER A 232 -2.65 -6.09 -5.91
CA SER A 232 -2.15 -7.36 -5.40
C SER A 232 -2.63 -7.62 -3.97
N ILE A 233 -2.52 -8.88 -3.54
CA ILE A 233 -2.66 -9.25 -2.13
C ILE A 233 -1.27 -9.17 -1.52
N ALA A 234 -1.00 -8.08 -0.81
CA ALA A 234 0.30 -7.88 -0.17
C ALA A 234 0.52 -8.93 0.92
N GLY A 235 1.65 -9.64 0.86
CA GLY A 235 2.13 -10.50 1.92
C GLY A 235 3.03 -9.73 2.90
N PRO A 236 3.55 -10.42 3.93
CA PRO A 236 4.59 -9.87 4.80
C PRO A 236 5.79 -9.37 3.99
N SER A 237 6.48 -8.36 4.51
CA SER A 237 7.63 -7.74 3.86
C SER A 237 8.85 -8.67 3.87
N GLU A 238 9.62 -8.70 2.78
CA GLU A 238 10.79 -9.58 2.64
C GLU A 238 11.97 -8.85 2.00
N ILE A 239 13.20 -9.26 2.34
CA ILE A 239 14.43 -8.86 1.67
C ILE A 239 15.35 -10.07 1.50
N LEU A 240 15.97 -10.19 0.32
CA LEU A 240 17.00 -11.17 0.02
C LEU A 240 18.28 -10.44 -0.37
N VAL A 241 19.30 -10.50 0.47
CA VAL A 241 20.62 -9.94 0.19
C VAL A 241 21.51 -11.07 -0.33
N ILE A 242 22.15 -10.84 -1.47
CA ILE A 242 23.16 -11.75 -2.03
C ILE A 242 24.50 -11.03 -1.93
N ALA A 243 25.43 -11.60 -1.18
CA ALA A 243 26.73 -10.98 -0.91
C ALA A 243 27.85 -12.01 -0.89
N ASP A 244 28.96 -11.70 -1.54
CA ASP A 244 30.20 -12.49 -1.47
C ASP A 244 31.13 -11.97 -0.35
N GLU A 245 32.27 -12.62 -0.18
CA GLU A 245 33.28 -12.28 0.82
C GLU A 245 33.82 -10.84 0.75
N THR A 246 33.60 -10.11 -0.34
CA THR A 246 34.07 -8.73 -0.51
C THR A 246 33.12 -7.70 0.11
N ALA A 247 31.90 -8.11 0.47
CA ALA A 247 30.89 -7.23 1.04
C ALA A 247 31.27 -6.77 2.46
N ASN A 248 30.93 -5.53 2.79
CA ASN A 248 31.07 -5.02 4.14
C ASN A 248 29.99 -5.64 5.05
N PRO A 249 30.36 -6.43 6.07
CA PRO A 249 29.38 -7.10 6.93
C PRO A 249 28.41 -6.14 7.62
N ARG A 250 28.86 -4.93 7.95
CA ARG A 250 28.01 -3.92 8.61
C ARG A 250 26.89 -3.40 7.70
N PHE A 251 27.17 -3.27 6.40
CA PHE A 251 26.17 -2.80 5.44
C PHE A 251 25.14 -3.90 5.16
N VAL A 252 25.60 -5.13 4.98
CA VAL A 252 24.70 -6.30 4.84
C VAL A 252 23.79 -6.44 6.06
N ALA A 253 24.33 -6.32 7.27
CA ALA A 253 23.52 -6.36 8.49
C ALA A 253 22.50 -5.21 8.55
N ALA A 254 22.88 -4.00 8.15
CA ALA A 254 21.98 -2.85 8.10
C ALA A 254 20.82 -3.07 7.10
N ASP A 255 21.10 -3.60 5.90
CA ASP A 255 20.07 -3.90 4.89
C ASP A 255 19.09 -4.98 5.36
N LEU A 256 19.58 -6.01 6.06
CA LEU A 256 18.70 -7.04 6.64
C LEU A 256 17.80 -6.45 7.74
N LEU A 257 18.37 -5.61 8.60
CA LEU A 257 17.64 -4.95 9.69
C LEU A 257 16.61 -3.95 9.17
N SER A 258 16.90 -3.23 8.08
CA SER A 258 15.96 -2.23 7.54
C SER A 258 14.63 -2.83 7.09
N GLN A 259 14.61 -4.13 6.73
CA GLN A 259 13.34 -4.81 6.44
C GLN A 259 12.75 -5.50 7.67
N ALA A 260 13.59 -6.03 8.55
CA ALA A 260 13.14 -6.73 9.76
C ALA A 260 12.41 -5.80 10.74
N GLU A 261 12.68 -4.49 10.73
CA GLU A 261 11.99 -3.52 11.57
C GLU A 261 10.52 -3.25 11.16
N HIS A 262 10.14 -3.60 9.93
CA HIS A 262 8.87 -3.16 9.35
C HIS A 262 7.66 -3.94 9.89
N ASP A 263 7.79 -5.24 10.14
CA ASP A 263 6.71 -6.11 10.60
C ASP A 263 7.26 -7.34 11.34
N GLU A 264 6.55 -7.84 12.35
CA GLU A 264 6.97 -9.03 13.11
C GLU A 264 7.02 -10.31 12.25
N MET A 265 6.27 -10.35 11.14
CA MET A 265 6.30 -11.43 10.16
C MET A 265 7.25 -11.16 8.99
N ALA A 266 8.00 -10.05 9.01
CA ALA A 266 8.98 -9.74 7.98
C ALA A 266 10.10 -10.79 7.95
N SER A 267 10.74 -10.97 6.78
CA SER A 267 11.87 -11.88 6.65
C SER A 267 13.04 -11.23 5.95
N ALA A 268 14.21 -11.41 6.54
CA ALA A 268 15.48 -10.98 5.99
C ALA A 268 16.36 -12.22 5.79
N ILE A 269 16.81 -12.42 4.56
CA ILE A 269 17.58 -13.59 4.15
C ILE A 269 18.90 -13.11 3.53
N LEU A 270 20.01 -13.67 4.00
CA LEU A 270 21.33 -13.52 3.38
C LEU A 270 21.72 -14.81 2.65
N ILE A 271 22.06 -14.71 1.37
CA ILE A 271 22.73 -15.75 0.61
C ILE A 271 24.18 -15.30 0.40
N THR A 272 25.12 -16.13 0.82
CA THR A 272 26.55 -15.85 0.66
C THR A 272 27.34 -17.11 0.34
N THR A 273 28.44 -16.94 -0.38
CA THR A 273 29.47 -17.95 -0.63
C THR A 273 30.49 -18.07 0.50
N SER A 274 30.43 -17.17 1.51
CA SER A 274 31.42 -17.09 2.58
C SER A 274 30.80 -17.32 3.95
N GLU A 275 31.19 -18.43 4.59
CA GLU A 275 30.81 -18.73 5.98
C GLU A 275 31.35 -17.66 6.95
N GLU A 276 32.53 -17.11 6.66
CA GLU A 276 33.11 -16.03 7.45
C GLU A 276 32.25 -14.77 7.40
N LEU A 277 31.75 -14.39 6.22
CA LEU A 277 30.83 -13.27 6.08
C LEU A 277 29.54 -13.53 6.86
N ALA A 278 28.93 -14.71 6.71
CA ALA A 278 27.70 -15.06 7.41
C ALA A 278 27.84 -14.92 8.94
N LYS A 279 28.98 -15.33 9.50
CA LYS A 279 29.30 -15.18 10.93
C LYS A 279 29.51 -13.73 11.34
N LYS A 280 30.12 -12.90 10.50
CA LYS A 280 30.34 -11.46 10.78
C LYS A 280 29.06 -10.62 10.70
N VAL A 281 28.08 -11.05 9.91
CA VAL A 281 26.78 -10.37 9.76
C VAL A 281 25.80 -10.76 10.88
N SER A 282 25.84 -12.02 11.32
CA SER A 282 24.92 -12.56 12.35
C SER A 282 25.14 -11.99 13.74
#